data_AF-A0A842QFI8-F1
#
_entry.id   AF-A0A842QFI8-F1
#
_cell.length_a   1.000
_cell.length_b   1.000
_cell.length_c   1.000
_cell.angle_alpha   90.00
_cell.angle_beta   90.00
_cell.angle_gamma   90.00
#
_symmetry.space_group_name_H-M   'P 1'
#
loop_
_entity.id
_entity.type
_entity.pdbx_description
1 polymer ?
#
loop_
_entity_poly.entity_id
_entity_poly.type
_entity_poly.pdbx_seq_one_letter_code
_entity_poly.pdbx_strand_id
1 'polypeptide(L)'
;MPDGWEVAFSLDLFWPGDAGDDSDGDSLTNLQEYLNGTNPRTDDTDDDGLTDPGELNLGTDPSSNDTDGDGYIDGWEVAHGCDPLVIDQFCPAKPFLYLVIAASVIGALVLLLIGAEYICDGSFFS
;
A
#
# COMPACT_ATOMS: atom_id res chain seq x y z
N MET A 1 9.02 -24.22 -19.21
CA MET A 1 8.62 -24.23 -17.79
C MET A 1 7.97 -25.61 -17.52
N PRO A 2 7.35 -25.95 -16.37
CA PRO A 2 6.63 -27.22 -16.27
C PRO A 2 5.39 -27.21 -17.15
N ASP A 3 5.07 -28.34 -17.81
CA ASP A 3 3.91 -28.46 -18.71
C ASP A 3 2.61 -27.96 -18.08
N GLY A 4 2.39 -28.23 -16.79
CA GLY A 4 1.19 -27.81 -16.06
C GLY A 4 1.06 -26.29 -15.92
N TRP A 5 2.19 -25.59 -15.80
CA TRP A 5 2.22 -24.12 -15.74
C TRP A 5 1.98 -23.53 -17.14
N GLU A 6 2.60 -24.11 -18.17
CA GLU A 6 2.37 -23.71 -19.56
C GLU A 6 0.88 -23.86 -19.96
N VAL A 7 0.22 -24.95 -19.55
CA VAL A 7 -1.24 -25.12 -19.75
C VAL A 7 -2.05 -24.03 -19.04
N ALA A 8 -1.71 -23.71 -17.79
CA ALA A 8 -2.46 -22.76 -16.98
C ALA A 8 -2.49 -21.36 -17.63
N PHE A 9 -1.38 -20.95 -18.24
CA PHE A 9 -1.25 -19.66 -18.92
C PHE A 9 -1.38 -19.77 -20.44
N SER A 10 -1.87 -20.89 -20.98
CA SER A 10 -2.07 -21.09 -22.43
C SER A 10 -0.81 -20.88 -23.29
N LEU A 11 0.37 -21.21 -22.76
CA LEU A 11 1.66 -21.16 -23.46
C LEU A 11 1.90 -22.40 -24.35
N ASP A 12 3.00 -22.45 -25.11
CA ASP A 12 3.24 -23.51 -26.10
C ASP A 12 3.92 -24.74 -25.48
N LEU A 13 3.14 -25.78 -25.24
CA LEU A 13 3.61 -27.08 -24.69
C LEU A 13 4.66 -27.79 -25.56
N PHE A 14 4.76 -27.45 -26.84
CA PHE A 14 5.63 -28.15 -27.79
C PHE A 14 6.87 -27.33 -28.16
N TRP A 15 6.92 -26.05 -27.76
CA TRP A 15 8.02 -25.17 -28.09
C TRP A 15 8.63 -24.52 -26.85
N PRO A 16 9.70 -25.10 -26.27
CA PRO A 16 10.32 -24.58 -25.04
C PRO A 16 11.06 -23.24 -25.24
N GLY A 17 11.05 -22.68 -26.44
CA GLY A 17 11.65 -21.37 -26.72
C GLY A 17 10.77 -20.22 -26.25
N ASP A 18 9.48 -20.46 -26.06
CA ASP A 18 8.54 -19.48 -25.52
C ASP A 18 8.90 -19.05 -24.09
N ALA A 19 9.69 -19.86 -23.37
CA ALA A 19 10.25 -19.49 -22.07
C ALA A 19 11.05 -18.17 -22.11
N GLY A 20 11.59 -17.79 -23.27
CA GLY A 20 12.29 -16.52 -23.48
C GLY A 20 11.43 -15.42 -24.10
N ASP A 21 10.16 -15.67 -24.39
CA ASP A 21 9.23 -14.67 -24.89
C ASP A 21 8.68 -13.84 -23.73
N ASP A 22 8.32 -12.60 -24.03
CA ASP A 22 7.67 -11.61 -23.16
C ASP A 22 6.23 -11.47 -23.69
N SER A 23 5.29 -12.17 -23.04
CA SER A 23 3.97 -12.46 -23.60
C SER A 23 2.97 -11.31 -23.45
N ASP A 24 3.07 -10.55 -22.36
CA ASP A 24 2.25 -9.37 -22.03
C ASP A 24 2.99 -8.06 -22.29
N GLY A 25 4.30 -8.07 -22.44
CA GLY A 25 5.10 -6.91 -22.83
C GLY A 25 5.57 -6.05 -21.66
N ASP A 26 5.64 -6.61 -20.45
CA ASP A 26 6.04 -5.91 -19.22
C ASP A 26 7.58 -5.88 -19.02
N SER A 27 8.35 -6.52 -19.91
CA SER A 27 9.81 -6.72 -19.85
C SER A 27 10.30 -7.88 -18.97
N LEU A 28 9.41 -8.76 -18.51
CA LEU A 28 9.73 -10.07 -17.97
C LEU A 28 9.49 -11.14 -19.04
N THR A 29 10.36 -12.13 -19.09
CA THR A 29 10.12 -13.33 -19.90
C THR A 29 9.24 -14.29 -19.14
N ASN A 30 8.49 -15.14 -19.86
CA ASN A 30 7.65 -16.19 -19.28
C ASN A 30 8.42 -17.03 -18.22
N LEU A 31 9.73 -17.28 -18.44
CA LEU A 31 10.56 -17.99 -17.46
C LEU A 31 10.85 -17.15 -16.20
N GLN A 32 11.12 -15.85 -16.35
CA GLN A 32 11.32 -14.98 -15.18
C GLN A 32 10.05 -14.92 -14.35
N GLU A 33 8.90 -14.81 -14.98
CA GLU A 33 7.62 -14.78 -14.31
C GLU A 33 7.31 -16.08 -13.58
N TYR A 34 7.56 -17.23 -14.22
CA TYR A 34 7.49 -18.53 -13.55
C TYR A 34 8.36 -18.59 -12.28
N LEU A 35 9.55 -17.98 -12.31
CA LEU A 35 10.48 -17.96 -11.17
C LEU A 35 10.07 -16.98 -10.08
N ASN A 36 9.38 -15.89 -10.44
CA ASN A 36 8.92 -14.85 -9.53
C ASN A 36 7.50 -15.12 -9.00
N GLY A 37 6.75 -16.04 -9.61
CA GLY A 37 5.38 -16.34 -9.22
C GLY A 37 4.34 -15.38 -9.83
N THR A 38 4.72 -14.62 -10.86
CA THR A 38 3.83 -13.70 -11.58
C THR A 38 3.14 -14.40 -12.75
N ASN A 39 2.24 -13.67 -13.43
CA ASN A 39 1.38 -14.19 -14.47
C ASN A 39 1.80 -13.69 -15.86
N PRO A 40 2.28 -14.57 -16.76
CA PRO A 40 2.81 -14.24 -18.10
C PRO A 40 1.78 -13.82 -19.14
N ARG A 41 0.64 -13.32 -18.69
CA ARG A 41 -0.46 -12.87 -19.53
C ARG A 41 -0.98 -11.51 -19.09
N THR A 42 -0.38 -10.90 -18.09
CA THR A 42 -0.77 -9.62 -17.52
C THR A 42 0.48 -8.93 -17.00
N ASP A 43 0.59 -7.63 -17.24
CA ASP A 43 1.72 -6.82 -16.77
C ASP A 43 1.63 -6.47 -15.28
N ASP A 44 0.54 -6.85 -14.63
CA ASP A 44 0.17 -6.61 -13.24
C ASP A 44 -0.60 -7.84 -12.75
N THR A 45 0.02 -8.68 -11.93
CA THR A 45 -0.50 -10.00 -11.55
C THR A 45 -1.67 -9.94 -10.58
N ASP A 46 -1.73 -8.92 -9.73
CA ASP A 46 -2.76 -8.76 -8.69
C ASP A 46 -3.73 -7.59 -8.92
N ASP A 47 -3.56 -6.88 -10.03
CA ASP A 47 -4.40 -5.80 -10.54
C ASP A 47 -4.47 -4.59 -9.59
N ASP A 48 -3.39 -4.27 -8.88
CA ASP A 48 -3.35 -3.14 -7.92
C ASP A 48 -2.90 -1.80 -8.54
N GLY A 49 -2.39 -1.84 -9.77
CA GLY A 49 -1.88 -0.69 -10.52
C GLY A 49 -0.36 -0.53 -10.48
N LEU A 50 0.38 -1.44 -9.85
CA LEU A 50 1.82 -1.57 -9.86
C LEU A 50 2.21 -2.79 -10.70
N THR A 51 2.95 -2.58 -11.79
CA THR A 51 3.34 -3.68 -12.68
C THR A 51 4.26 -4.68 -11.99
N ASP A 52 4.24 -5.94 -12.37
CA ASP A 52 5.09 -7.02 -11.82
C ASP A 52 6.59 -6.65 -11.74
N PRO A 53 7.23 -6.06 -12.78
CA PRO A 53 8.62 -5.63 -12.68
C PRO A 53 8.79 -4.47 -11.70
N GLY A 54 7.78 -3.62 -11.56
CA GLY A 54 7.71 -2.52 -10.60
C GLY A 54 7.73 -3.04 -9.17
N GLU A 55 6.89 -4.04 -8.89
CA GLU A 55 6.81 -4.71 -7.60
C GLU A 55 8.10 -5.43 -7.23
N LEU A 56 8.67 -6.22 -8.16
CA LEU A 56 9.96 -6.88 -7.96
C LEU A 56 11.10 -5.90 -7.69
N ASN A 57 11.05 -4.70 -8.26
CA ASN A 57 12.04 -3.65 -8.02
C ASN A 57 11.87 -2.97 -6.65
N LEU A 58 10.63 -2.83 -6.17
CA LEU A 58 10.31 -2.24 -4.87
C LEU A 58 10.41 -3.27 -3.72
N GLY A 59 10.30 -4.56 -4.05
CA GLY A 59 10.29 -5.66 -3.09
C GLY A 59 8.91 -5.95 -2.49
N THR A 60 7.84 -5.50 -3.14
CA THR A 60 6.46 -5.91 -2.81
C THR A 60 6.18 -7.34 -3.30
N ASP A 61 5.06 -7.92 -2.89
CA ASP A 61 4.62 -9.26 -3.31
C ASP A 61 3.69 -9.15 -4.53
N PRO A 62 4.13 -9.57 -5.73
CA PRO A 62 3.33 -9.44 -6.95
C PRO A 62 2.01 -10.21 -7.00
N SER A 63 1.73 -11.01 -5.97
CA SER A 63 0.49 -11.76 -5.85
C SER A 63 -0.44 -11.20 -4.76
N SER A 64 -0.10 -10.04 -4.19
CA SER A 64 -0.77 -9.43 -3.05
C SER A 64 -0.87 -7.92 -3.21
N ASN A 65 -2.07 -7.46 -3.55
CA ASN A 65 -2.37 -6.05 -3.79
C ASN A 65 -2.21 -5.11 -2.58
N ASP A 66 -1.75 -5.61 -1.44
CA ASP A 66 -1.50 -4.92 -0.17
C ASP A 66 -0.44 -5.76 0.55
N THR A 67 0.84 -5.47 0.27
CA THR A 67 1.96 -6.31 0.71
C THR A 67 2.15 -6.27 2.22
N ASP A 68 1.96 -5.11 2.85
CA ASP A 68 2.17 -4.95 4.28
C ASP A 68 0.91 -5.23 5.14
N GLY A 69 -0.26 -5.25 4.51
CA GLY A 69 -1.53 -5.63 5.11
C GLY A 69 -2.17 -4.53 5.93
N ASP A 70 -1.91 -3.26 5.62
CA ASP A 70 -2.46 -2.12 6.36
C ASP A 70 -3.81 -1.60 5.82
N GLY A 71 -4.21 -2.09 4.64
CA GLY A 71 -5.46 -1.78 3.95
C GLY A 71 -5.37 -0.71 2.87
N TYR A 72 -4.17 -0.19 2.58
CA TYR A 72 -3.88 0.52 1.34
C TYR A 72 -3.27 -0.45 0.31
N ILE A 73 -3.51 -0.20 -0.98
CA ILE A 73 -2.97 -1.04 -2.04
C ILE A 73 -1.61 -0.51 -2.49
N ASP A 74 -0.66 -1.38 -2.83
CA ASP A 74 0.74 -0.99 -3.06
C ASP A 74 0.86 0.05 -4.18
N GLY A 75 0.16 -0.17 -5.30
CA GLY A 75 0.08 0.76 -6.43
C GLY A 75 -0.48 2.13 -6.03
N TRP A 76 -1.43 2.19 -5.10
CA TRP A 76 -1.95 3.45 -4.58
C TRP A 76 -0.95 4.15 -3.67
N GLU A 77 -0.26 3.41 -2.81
CA GLU A 77 0.75 3.94 -1.91
C GLU A 77 1.93 4.56 -2.66
N VAL A 78 2.46 3.84 -3.65
CA VAL A 78 3.54 4.35 -4.53
C VAL A 78 3.10 5.61 -5.25
N ALA A 79 1.86 5.65 -5.77
CA ALA A 79 1.32 6.84 -6.44
C ALA A 79 1.16 8.05 -5.51
N HIS A 80 1.02 7.84 -4.20
CA HIS A 80 0.86 8.90 -3.20
C HIS A 80 2.13 9.17 -2.37
N GLY A 81 3.24 8.49 -2.68
CA GLY A 81 4.54 8.67 -2.04
C GLY A 81 4.65 8.04 -0.66
N CYS A 82 3.89 6.97 -0.41
CA CYS A 82 3.99 6.11 0.75
C CYS A 82 4.91 4.90 0.47
N ASP A 83 5.17 4.11 1.50
CA ASP A 83 6.07 2.97 1.45
C ASP A 83 5.25 1.68 1.62
N PRO A 84 5.05 0.88 0.55
CA PRO A 84 4.15 -0.28 0.56
C PRO A 84 4.67 -1.48 1.37
N LEU A 85 5.80 -1.30 2.06
CA LEU A 85 6.41 -2.32 2.90
C LEU A 85 6.28 -2.00 4.39
N VAL A 86 5.55 -0.94 4.75
CA VAL A 86 5.52 -0.39 6.11
C VAL A 86 4.08 -0.17 6.54
N ILE A 87 3.59 -1.10 7.37
CA ILE A 87 2.27 -1.01 7.99
C ILE A 87 2.05 0.39 8.55
N ASP A 88 1.17 1.14 7.91
CA ASP A 88 0.78 2.46 8.34
C ASP A 88 -0.72 2.50 8.67
N GLN A 89 -1.17 3.64 9.16
CA GLN A 89 -2.57 3.85 9.49
C GLN A 89 -3.11 5.09 8.78
N PHE A 90 -2.22 5.83 8.11
CA PHE A 90 -2.45 7.18 7.61
C PHE A 90 -1.50 7.53 6.46
N CYS A 91 -1.51 6.73 5.38
CA CYS A 91 -1.02 7.15 4.07
C CYS A 91 -2.01 8.10 3.34
N PRO A 92 -1.56 9.17 2.68
CA PRO A 92 -0.28 9.85 2.89
C PRO A 92 -0.28 10.56 4.24
N ALA A 93 0.87 10.57 4.93
CA ALA A 93 1.04 11.24 6.21
C ALA A 93 0.64 12.71 6.10
N LYS A 94 -0.61 13.04 6.47
CA LYS A 94 -1.16 14.39 6.30
C LYS A 94 -0.39 15.33 7.23
N PRO A 95 0.43 16.27 6.71
CA PRO A 95 1.15 17.21 7.58
C PRO A 95 0.18 18.16 8.31
N PHE A 96 -1.09 18.20 7.91
CA PHE A 96 -2.07 19.19 8.35
C PHE A 96 -3.13 18.66 9.34
N LEU A 97 -3.36 17.34 9.44
CA LEU A 97 -4.37 16.83 10.36
C LEU A 97 -3.91 16.96 11.81
N TYR A 98 -2.61 16.81 12.08
CA TYR A 98 -2.04 16.97 13.42
C TYR A 98 -2.25 18.37 14.01
N LEU A 99 -2.28 19.42 13.18
CA LEU A 99 -2.43 20.80 13.65
C LEU A 99 -3.83 21.07 14.22
N VAL A 100 -4.87 20.41 13.69
CA VAL A 100 -6.27 20.64 14.11
C VAL A 100 -6.60 19.84 15.37
N ILE A 101 -6.07 18.62 15.51
CA ILE A 101 -6.21 17.81 16.73
C ILE A 101 -5.32 18.33 17.87
N ALA A 102 -4.09 18.80 17.60
CA ALA A 102 -3.29 19.46 18.63
C ALA A 102 -3.97 20.74 19.15
N ALA A 103 -4.59 21.54 18.28
CA ALA A 103 -5.35 22.73 18.68
C ALA A 103 -6.63 22.40 19.48
N SER A 104 -7.32 21.29 19.18
CA SER A 104 -8.55 20.90 19.89
C SER A 104 -8.29 20.27 21.26
N VAL A 105 -7.21 19.51 21.41
CA VAL A 105 -6.79 18.95 22.72
C VAL A 105 -6.26 20.07 23.63
N ILE A 106 -5.54 21.06 23.09
CA ILE A 106 -5.14 22.25 23.84
C ILE A 106 -6.37 23.09 24.22
N GLY A 107 -7.37 23.23 23.34
CA GLY A 107 -8.62 23.95 23.64
C GLY A 107 -9.43 23.31 24.78
N ALA A 108 -9.54 21.98 24.80
CA ALA A 108 -10.24 21.25 25.87
C ALA A 108 -9.46 21.26 27.20
N LEU A 109 -8.12 21.19 27.15
CA LEU A 109 -7.26 21.23 28.33
C LEU A 109 -7.20 22.63 28.96
N VAL A 110 -7.24 23.69 28.14
CA VAL A 110 -7.30 25.10 28.61
C VAL A 110 -8.66 25.40 29.26
N LEU A 111 -9.76 24.81 28.77
CA LEU A 111 -11.08 24.98 29.41
C LEU A 111 -11.16 24.28 30.79
N LEU A 112 -10.48 23.14 30.97
CA LEU A 112 -10.41 22.42 32.25
C LEU A 112 -9.52 23.12 33.29
N LEU A 113 -8.49 23.84 32.86
CA LEU A 113 -7.62 24.61 33.76
C LEU A 113 -8.23 25.94 34.19
N ILE A 114 -9.01 26.60 33.31
CA ILE A 114 -9.71 27.85 33.66
C ILE A 114 -11.02 27.58 34.43
N GLY A 115 -11.59 26.38 34.31
CA GLY A 115 -12.81 25.97 35.04
C GLY A 115 -12.61 25.62 36.52
N ALA A 116 -11.37 25.54 37.02
CA ALA A 116 -11.07 25.17 38.41
C ALA A 116 -10.93 26.37 39.36
N GLU A 117 -10.90 27.62 38.87
CA GLU A 117 -10.63 28.81 39.69
C GLU A 117 -11.86 29.68 40.02
N TYR A 118 -13.07 29.34 39.56
CA TYR A 118 -14.26 30.21 39.75
C TYR A 118 -15.32 29.72 40.74
N ILE A 119 -15.01 28.76 41.63
CA ILE A 119 -15.93 28.36 42.70
C ILE A 119 -15.22 28.36 44.05
N CYS A 120 -14.69 29.51 44.47
CA CYS A 120 -14.39 29.83 45.87
C CYS A 120 -14.21 31.36 46.00
N ASP A 121 -15.30 32.12 46.07
CA ASP A 121 -15.43 33.06 47.20
C ASP A 121 -16.87 33.55 47.34
N GLY A 122 -17.39 33.32 48.54
CA GLY A 122 -18.69 33.83 48.95
C GLY A 122 -18.60 35.29 49.39
N SER A 123 -19.77 35.93 49.37
CA SER A 123 -20.21 37.05 50.20
C SER A 123 -19.78 38.49 49.82
N PHE A 124 -20.78 39.27 49.37
CA PHE A 124 -21.35 40.53 49.92
C PHE A 124 -21.77 41.43 48.76
N PHE A 125 -23.04 41.81 48.60
CA PHE A 125 -23.64 42.90 49.37
C PHE A 125 -25.16 42.76 49.51
N SER A 126 -25.61 43.25 50.66
CA SER A 126 -27.00 43.52 51.09
C SER A 126 -27.81 44.39 50.13
#